data_AF-A0A5E6MDN1-F1
#
_entry.id   AF-A0A5E6MDN1-F1
#
_cell.length_a   1.000
_cell.length_b   1.000
_cell.length_c   1.000
_cell.angle_alpha   90.00
_cell.angle_beta   90.00
_cell.angle_gamma   90.00
#
_symmetry.space_group_name_H-M   'P 1'
#
loop_
_entity.id
_entity.type
_entity.pdbx_description
1 polymer ?
#
loop_
_entity_poly.entity_id
_entity_poly.type
_entity_poly.pdbx_seq_one_letter_code
_entity_poly.pdbx_strand_id
1 'polypeptide(L)'
;MTGCRATGPMPPKQLSGESGGTAPLVSVIIVTRNTRELVREAIRSVESSRVSFETELLLVDNGSTDGTSEEIPRSFPKAVYLRSSHNLGFAAAVDRA
;
A
#
# COMPACT_ATOMS: atom_id res chain seq x y z
N MET A 1 -22.67 18.88 -4.58
CA MET A 1 -21.80 19.20 -3.43
C MET A 1 -21.67 17.92 -2.61
N THR A 2 -20.66 17.10 -2.88
CA THR A 2 -20.53 15.77 -2.25
C THR A 2 -19.25 15.78 -1.43
N GLY A 3 -19.40 15.71 -0.10
CA GLY A 3 -18.32 15.85 0.86
C GLY A 3 -17.30 14.72 0.76
N CYS A 4 -16.03 15.10 0.54
CA CYS A 4 -14.88 14.25 0.83
C CYS A 4 -14.87 13.95 2.34
N ARG A 5 -15.14 12.71 2.73
CA ARG A 5 -14.78 12.24 4.06
C ARG A 5 -13.26 12.08 4.08
N ALA A 6 -12.59 12.99 4.79
CA ALA A 6 -11.23 12.77 5.24
C ALA A 6 -11.26 11.56 6.20
N THR A 7 -10.64 10.45 5.80
CA THR A 7 -10.30 9.37 6.73
C THR A 7 -9.22 9.92 7.65
N GLY A 8 -9.51 9.94 8.95
CA GLY A 8 -8.61 10.47 9.99
C GLY A 8 -7.30 9.70 10.12
N PRO A 9 -6.38 10.17 10.98
CA PRO A 9 -5.11 9.50 11.21
C PRO A 9 -5.33 8.04 11.63
N MET A 10 -4.50 7.12 11.12
CA MET A 10 -4.51 5.71 11.48
C MET A 10 -4.47 5.55 13.00
N PRO A 11 -5.29 4.68 13.60
CA PRO A 11 -5.13 4.34 15.01
C PRO A 11 -3.75 3.68 15.20
N PRO A 12 -3.00 4.04 16.25
CA PRO A 12 -1.73 3.37 16.55
C PRO A 12 -2.02 1.89 16.85
N LYS A 13 -1.50 0.98 16.01
CA LYS A 13 -1.54 -0.47 16.31
C LYS A 13 -0.63 -0.72 17.51
N GLN A 14 -1.24 -1.14 18.62
CA GLN A 14 -0.53 -1.61 19.81
C GLN A 14 0.44 -2.73 19.44
N LEU A 15 1.73 -2.47 19.65
CA LEU A 15 2.78 -3.49 19.64
C LEU A 15 2.80 -4.14 21.02
N SER A 16 2.02 -5.21 21.18
CA SER A 16 2.16 -6.12 22.31
C SER A 16 3.42 -6.95 22.08
N GLY A 17 4.50 -6.59 22.76
CA GLY A 17 5.75 -7.36 22.73
C GLY A 17 5.61 -8.64 23.56
N GLU A 18 5.83 -9.79 22.94
CA GLU A 18 6.12 -11.05 23.63
C GLU A 18 7.38 -11.70 23.05
N SER A 19 8.28 -12.12 23.94
CA SER A 19 9.54 -12.79 23.61
C SER A 19 9.30 -14.26 23.31
N GLY A 20 9.01 -14.55 22.05
CA GLY A 20 9.07 -15.86 21.41
C GLY A 20 9.22 -15.58 19.93
N GLY A 21 10.18 -16.20 19.25
CA GLY A 21 10.64 -15.85 17.89
C GLY A 21 9.49 -15.62 16.90
N THR A 22 8.97 -14.39 16.90
CA THR A 22 7.87 -13.96 16.04
C THR A 22 8.53 -13.48 14.80
N ALA A 23 8.20 -14.13 13.68
CA ALA A 23 8.75 -13.73 12.42
C ALA A 23 8.47 -12.23 12.18
N PRO A 24 9.48 -11.44 11.76
CA PRO A 24 9.36 -9.99 11.72
C PRO A 24 8.25 -9.57 10.74
N LEU A 25 7.28 -8.77 11.19
CA LEU A 25 6.31 -8.20 10.26
C LEU A 25 7.01 -7.20 9.33
N VAL A 26 6.92 -7.41 8.02
CA VAL A 26 7.51 -6.54 7.00
C VAL A 26 6.42 -5.84 6.20
N SER A 27 6.37 -4.51 6.29
CA SER A 27 5.49 -3.69 5.47
C SER A 27 6.20 -3.29 4.18
N VAL A 28 5.63 -3.67 3.04
CA VAL A 28 6.10 -3.33 1.69
C VAL A 28 5.24 -2.20 1.15
N ILE A 29 5.84 -1.02 1.07
CA ILE A 29 5.18 0.19 0.55
C ILE A 29 5.60 0.38 -0.90
N ILE A 30 4.63 0.36 -1.82
CA ILE A 30 4.82 0.60 -3.24
C ILE A 30 4.19 1.95 -3.56
N VAL A 31 4.96 2.91 -4.09
CA VAL A 31 4.41 4.18 -4.58
C VAL A 31 4.37 4.12 -6.10
N THR A 32 3.21 4.42 -6.70
CA THR A 32 3.02 4.32 -8.15
C THR A 32 2.41 5.59 -8.75
N ARG A 33 2.73 5.83 -10.03
CA ARG A 33 2.06 6.80 -10.90
C ARG A 33 2.19 6.35 -12.36
N ASN A 34 1.07 6.03 -13.00
CA ASN A 34 1.02 5.60 -14.40
C ASN A 34 1.91 4.38 -14.73
N THR A 35 2.08 3.45 -13.79
CA THR A 35 2.94 2.26 -13.95
C THR A 35 2.21 0.96 -13.63
N ARG A 36 0.96 0.85 -14.08
CA ARG A 36 0.06 -0.29 -13.87
C ARG A 36 0.74 -1.66 -13.94
N GLU A 37 1.33 -2.03 -15.09
CA GLU A 37 1.85 -3.40 -15.27
C GLU A 37 3.06 -3.68 -14.36
N LEU A 38 3.94 -2.70 -14.16
CA LEU A 38 5.08 -2.81 -13.24
C LEU A 38 4.62 -3.03 -11.80
N VAL A 39 3.56 -2.33 -11.37
CA VAL A 39 2.98 -2.55 -10.03
C VAL A 39 2.42 -3.96 -9.91
N ARG A 40 1.75 -4.47 -10.95
CA ARG A 40 1.22 -5.84 -10.94
C ARG A 40 2.32 -6.89 -10.84
N GLU A 41 3.43 -6.69 -11.55
CA GLU A 41 4.59 -7.57 -11.46
C GLU A 41 5.25 -7.49 -10.09
N ALA A 42 5.39 -6.28 -9.53
CA ALA A 42 5.95 -6.07 -8.19
C ALA A 42 5.11 -6.77 -7.11
N ILE A 43 3.78 -6.61 -7.13
CA ILE A 43 2.89 -7.28 -6.16
C ILE A 43 2.97 -8.79 -6.31
N ARG A 44 2.94 -9.32 -7.54
CA ARG A 44 3.11 -10.76 -7.80
C ARG A 44 4.46 -11.29 -7.31
N SER A 45 5.53 -10.50 -7.44
CA SER A 45 6.85 -10.85 -6.92
C SER A 45 6.85 -10.94 -5.39
N VAL A 46 6.18 -10.01 -4.71
CA VAL A 46 6.03 -10.04 -3.24
C VAL A 46 5.18 -11.23 -2.80
N GLU A 47 4.04 -11.49 -3.44
CA GLU A 47 3.17 -12.62 -3.09
C GLU A 47 3.80 -14.00 -3.38
N SER A 48 4.64 -14.10 -4.41
CA SER A 48 5.36 -15.34 -4.74
C SER A 48 6.62 -15.56 -3.88
N SER A 49 7.07 -14.54 -3.14
CA SER A 49 8.23 -14.64 -2.28
C SER A 49 7.92 -15.54 -1.08
N ARG A 50 8.64 -16.66 -0.98
CA ARG A 50 8.55 -17.59 0.16
C ARG A 50 9.41 -17.06 1.30
N VAL A 51 8.90 -16.06 2.00
CA VAL A 51 9.53 -15.49 3.19
C VAL A 51 9.04 -16.23 4.44
N SER A 52 9.90 -16.34 5.44
CA SER A 52 9.57 -16.99 6.72
C SER A 52 8.80 -16.04 7.66
N PHE A 53 8.28 -14.94 7.15
CA PHE A 53 7.73 -13.82 7.90
C PHE A 53 6.49 -13.22 7.24
N GLU A 54 5.67 -12.56 8.06
CA GLU A 54 4.43 -11.95 7.59
C GLU A 54 4.72 -10.68 6.78
N THR A 55 3.99 -10.51 5.66
CA THR A 55 4.12 -9.35 4.78
C THR A 55 2.81 -8.59 4.68
N GLU A 56 2.90 -7.27 4.86
CA GLU A 56 1.80 -6.34 4.62
C GLU A 56 2.13 -5.53 3.36
N LEU A 57 1.19 -5.43 2.41
CA LEU A 57 1.42 -4.70 1.17
C LEU A 57 0.53 -3.46 1.11
N LEU A 58 1.19 -2.31 0.96
CA LEU A 58 0.56 -1.00 0.91
C LEU A 58 0.93 -0.31 -0.41
N LEU A 59 -0.08 0.01 -1.22
CA LEU A 59 0.10 0.69 -2.50
C LEU A 59 -0.43 2.12 -2.41
N VAL A 60 0.46 3.08 -2.65
CA VAL A 60 0.16 4.51 -2.70
C VAL A 60 0.16 4.98 -4.16
N ASP A 61 -1.03 5.21 -4.72
CA ASP A 61 -1.21 5.81 -6.04
C ASP A 61 -1.18 7.33 -5.97
N ASN A 62 -0.16 7.92 -6.60
CA ASN A 62 0.10 9.33 -6.63
C ASN A 62 -0.50 10.01 -7.88
N GLY A 63 -1.79 9.76 -8.11
CA GLY A 63 -2.58 10.41 -9.15
C GLY A 63 -2.45 9.76 -10.54
N SER A 64 -2.50 8.43 -10.60
CA SER A 64 -2.52 7.71 -11.88
C SER A 64 -3.79 8.03 -12.67
N THR A 65 -3.62 8.14 -13.99
CA THR A 65 -4.68 8.39 -14.99
C THR A 65 -4.75 7.28 -16.03
N ASP A 66 -3.87 6.29 -15.92
CA ASP A 66 -3.75 5.14 -16.82
C ASP A 66 -4.69 3.98 -16.45
N GLY A 67 -5.62 4.20 -15.51
CA GLY A 67 -6.56 3.21 -14.96
C GLY A 67 -5.97 2.21 -13.95
N THR A 68 -4.77 2.51 -13.41
CA THR A 68 -4.19 1.79 -12.26
C THR A 68 -5.15 1.76 -11.06
N SER A 69 -5.91 2.84 -10.86
CA SER A 69 -6.82 2.99 -9.71
C SER A 69 -8.00 2.03 -9.68
N GLU A 70 -8.45 1.57 -10.83
CA GLU A 70 -9.58 0.64 -10.96
C GLU A 70 -9.12 -0.81 -10.99
N GLU A 71 -7.96 -1.08 -11.58
CA GLU A 71 -7.47 -2.44 -11.76
C GLU A 71 -6.80 -2.99 -10.50
N ILE A 72 -5.88 -2.24 -9.90
CA ILE A 72 -5.05 -2.79 -8.83
C ILE A 72 -5.87 -3.23 -7.60
N PRO A 73 -6.84 -2.43 -7.10
CA PRO A 73 -7.67 -2.87 -5.96
C PRO A 73 -8.53 -4.09 -6.27
N ARG A 74 -8.89 -4.31 -7.55
CA ARG A 74 -9.67 -5.49 -7.98
C ARG A 74 -8.81 -6.73 -8.09
N SER A 75 -7.59 -6.60 -8.63
CA SER A 75 -6.67 -7.71 -8.82
C SER A 75 -5.98 -8.15 -7.53
N PHE A 76 -5.80 -7.24 -6.57
CA PHE A 76 -5.08 -7.50 -5.32
C PHE A 76 -5.89 -7.01 -4.11
N PRO A 77 -7.00 -7.68 -3.75
CA PRO A 77 -7.86 -7.24 -2.66
C PRO A 77 -7.22 -7.36 -1.27
N LYS A 78 -6.10 -8.09 -1.16
CA LYS A 78 -5.30 -8.19 0.08
C LYS A 78 -4.38 -7.00 0.30
N ALA A 79 -4.09 -6.23 -0.76
CA ALA A 79 -3.27 -5.03 -0.67
C ALA A 79 -4.09 -3.87 -0.13
N VAL A 80 -3.53 -3.11 0.81
CA VAL A 80 -4.12 -1.84 1.21
C VAL A 80 -3.81 -0.83 0.10
N TYR A 81 -4.84 -0.21 -0.45
CA TYR A 81 -4.70 0.74 -1.55
C TYR A 81 -5.09 2.14 -1.11
N LEU A 82 -4.13 3.07 -1.19
CA LEU A 82 -4.29 4.49 -0.89
C LEU A 82 -4.11 5.29 -2.17
N ARG A 83 -5.08 6.14 -2.51
CA ARG A 83 -5.00 7.00 -3.70
C ARG A 83 -5.02 8.46 -3.30
N SER A 84 -4.09 9.23 -3.85
CA SER A 84 -4.12 10.69 -3.83
C SER A 84 -4.68 11.23 -5.15
N SER A 85 -5.57 12.23 -5.08
CA SER A 85 -6.12 12.91 -6.27
C SER A 85 -5.14 13.87 -6.94
N HIS A 86 -4.03 14.22 -6.26
CA HIS A 86 -3.00 15.11 -6.76
C HIS A 86 -1.61 14.55 -6.47
N ASN A 87 -0.61 14.88 -7.31
CA ASN A 87 0.77 14.50 -7.07
C ASN A 87 1.31 15.27 -5.86
N LEU A 88 1.47 14.60 -4.71
CA LEU A 88 1.92 15.24 -3.47
C LEU A 88 3.44 15.34 -3.35
N GLY A 89 4.19 14.79 -4.32
CA GLY A 89 5.62 14.57 -4.20
C GLY A 89 5.96 13.31 -3.36
N PHE A 90 7.18 12.79 -3.53
CA PHE A 90 7.61 11.51 -2.96
C PHE A 90 7.53 11.48 -1.42
N ALA A 91 8.01 12.54 -0.75
CA ALA A 91 8.00 12.63 0.71
C ALA A 91 6.58 12.55 1.29
N ALA A 92 5.63 13.33 0.75
CA ALA A 92 4.26 13.34 1.23
C ALA A 92 3.46 12.08 0.85
N ALA A 93 3.89 11.33 -0.17
CA ALA A 93 3.32 10.02 -0.49
C ALA A 93 3.80 8.94 0.49
N VAL A 94 5.07 9.01 0.92
CA VAL A 94 5.62 8.13 1.96
C VAL A 94 5.04 8.46 3.34
N ASP A 95 4.89 9.74 3.70
CA ASP A 95 4.32 10.15 5.01
C ASP A 95 2.83 9.77 5.19
N ARG A 96 2.16 9.32 4.13
CA ARG A 96 0.76 8.87 4.15
C ARG A 96 0.61 7.35 4.14
N ALA A 97 1.72 6.62 4.04
CA ALA A 97 1.75 5.17 4.08
C ALA A 97 1.77 4.68 5.54
#